data_AF-A0A2C6KPI9-F1
#
_entry.id   AF-A0A2C6KPI9-F1
#
_cell.length_a   1.000
_cell.length_b   1.000
_cell.length_c   1.000
_cell.angle_alpha   90.00
_cell.angle_beta   90.00
_cell.angle_gamma   90.00
#
_symmetry.space_group_name_H-M   'P 1'
#
loop_
_entity.id
_entity.type
_entity.pdbx_description
1 polymer ?
#
loop_
_entity_poly.entity_id
_entity_poly.type
_entity_poly.pdbx_seq_one_letter_code
_entity_poly.pdbx_strand_id
1 'polypeptide(L)' 'MENPILFKTNASKHAIGAVIEQDGVPVAFESRKMGPREQFLPAYESELLAIVYALTKWKQFIGTR' A
#
# COMPACT_ATOMS: atom_id res chain seq x y z
N MET A 1 -20.60 9.41 11.98
CA MET A 1 -19.56 8.46 12.38
C MET A 1 -18.50 8.54 11.30
N GLU A 2 -17.24 8.73 11.66
CA GLU A 2 -16.15 8.63 10.66
C GLU A 2 -16.04 7.16 10.27
N ASN A 3 -16.21 6.84 8.98
CA ASN A 3 -16.03 5.46 8.51
C ASN A 3 -14.53 5.20 8.39
N PRO A 4 -13.98 4.24 9.16
CA PRO A 4 -12.55 3.98 9.16
C PRO A 4 -12.09 3.52 7.79
N ILE A 5 -10.92 4.01 7.38
CA ILE A 5 -10.26 3.63 6.14
C ILE A 5 -9.34 2.45 6.44
N LEU A 6 -9.57 1.30 5.80
CA LEU A 6 -8.72 0.13 5.94
C LEU A 6 -7.72 0.05 4.78
N PHE A 7 -6.43 0.04 5.11
CA PHE A 7 -5.36 -0.22 4.17
C PHE A 7 -4.99 -1.70 4.19
N LYS A 8 -5.00 -2.34 3.02
CA LYS A 8 -4.46 -3.68 2.81
C LYS A 8 -3.30 -3.57 1.85
N THR A 9 -2.13 -4.04 2.25
CA THR A 9 -0.93 -4.07 1.41
C THR A 9 -0.45 -5.50 1.23
N ASN A 10 0.28 -5.73 0.14
CA ASN A 10 0.96 -6.98 -0.11
C ASN A 10 2.22 -6.71 -0.92
N ALA A 11 3.27 -7.48 -0.68
CA ALA A 11 4.48 -7.44 -1.47
C ALA A 11 4.83 -8.81 -2.07
N SER A 12 5.43 -8.76 -3.25
CA SER A 12 6.01 -9.91 -3.92
C SER A 12 7.39 -9.53 -4.46
N LYS A 13 8.15 -10.51 -4.94
CA LYS A 13 9.44 -10.24 -5.60
C LYS A 13 9.35 -9.31 -6.82
N HIS A 14 8.18 -9.14 -7.41
CA HIS A 14 8.03 -8.43 -8.70
C HIS A 14 7.31 -7.09 -8.56
N ALA A 15 6.45 -6.96 -7.55
CA ALA A 15 5.60 -5.80 -7.36
C ALA A 15 5.09 -5.70 -5.93
N ILE A 16 4.74 -4.48 -5.55
CA ILE A 16 3.95 -4.16 -4.37
C ILE A 16 2.54 -3.75 -4.80
N GLY A 17 1.57 -4.02 -3.94
CA GLY A 17 0.18 -3.66 -4.16
C GLY A 17 -0.48 -3.15 -2.88
N ALA A 18 -1.49 -2.31 -3.05
CA ALA A 18 -2.30 -1.81 -1.96
C ALA A 18 -3.76 -1.59 -2.37
N VAL A 19 -4.67 -1.73 -1.42
CA VAL A 19 -6.10 -1.47 -1.55
C VAL A 19 -6.56 -0.63 -0.37
N ILE A 20 -7.36 0.39 -0.65
CA ILE A 20 -8.17 1.06 0.36
C ILE A 20 -9.56 0.42 0.35
N GLU A 21 -10.04 0.03 1.52
CA GLU A 21 -11.37 -0.52 1.76
C GLU A 21 -12.14 0.34 2.76
N GLN A 22 -13.40 0.61 2.46
CA GLN A 22 -14.35 1.25 3.38
C GLN A 22 -15.61 0.39 3.44
N ASP A 23 -16.05 0.03 4.65
CA ASP A 23 -17.23 -0.80 4.88
C ASP A 23 -17.23 -2.13 4.08
N GLY A 24 -16.05 -2.74 3.93
CA GLY A 24 -15.86 -3.98 3.16
C GLY A 24 -15.84 -3.79 1.64
N VAL A 25 -15.96 -2.56 1.15
CA VAL A 25 -15.94 -2.23 -0.28
C VAL A 25 -14.59 -1.63 -0.66
N PRO A 26 -13.86 -2.21 -1.64
CA PRO A 26 -12.67 -1.60 -2.20
C PRO A 26 -12.99 -0.30 -2.92
N VAL A 27 -12.33 0.79 -2.55
CA VAL A 27 -12.56 2.14 -3.12
C VAL A 27 -11.37 2.67 -3.92
N ALA A 28 -10.16 2.17 -3.67
CA ALA A 28 -8.97 2.51 -4.45
C ALA A 28 -7.98 1.35 -4.49
N PHE A 29 -7.28 1.23 -5.63
CA PHE A 29 -6.27 0.21 -5.88
C PHE A 29 -5.00 0.88 -6.36
N GLU A 30 -3.86 0.40 -5.89
CA GLU A 30 -2.55 0.87 -6.33
C GLU A 30 -1.59 -0.32 -6.49
N SER A 31 -0.73 -0.26 -7.50
CA SER A 31 0.31 -1.25 -7.69
C SER A 31 1.54 -0.66 -8.35
N ARG A 32 2.72 -1.12 -7.95
CA ARG A 32 3.99 -0.67 -8.50
C ARG A 32 4.93 -1.85 -8.70
N LYS A 33 5.52 -1.95 -9.89
CA LYS A 33 6.59 -2.91 -10.15
C LYS A 33 7.82 -2.58 -9.30
N MET A 34 8.43 -3.61 -8.73
CA MET A 34 9.72 -3.47 -8.05
C MET A 34 10.84 -3.26 -9.06
N GLY A 35 11.69 -2.28 -8.79
CA GLY A 35 12.94 -2.08 -9.50
C GLY A 35 13.97 -3.17 -9.17
N PRO A 36 15.04 -3.33 -9.97
CA PRO A 36 15.97 -4.44 -9.82
C PRO A 36 16.56 -4.62 -8.42
N ARG A 37 16.83 -3.52 -7.70
CA ARG A 37 17.35 -3.57 -6.32
C ARG A 37 16.29 -3.99 -5.30
N GLU A 38 15.04 -3.54 -5.51
CA GLU A 38 13.93 -3.82 -4.59
C GLU A 38 13.54 -5.31 -4.60
N GLN A 39 13.77 -6.02 -5.71
CA GLN A 39 13.49 -7.47 -5.83
C GLN A 39 14.36 -8.34 -4.91
N PHE A 40 15.47 -7.80 -4.40
CA PHE A 40 16.37 -8.47 -3.47
C PHE A 40 16.09 -8.13 -2.01
N LEU A 41 15.10 -7.27 -1.74
CA LEU A 41 14.71 -6.96 -0.37
C LEU A 41 14.17 -8.21 0.33
N PRO A 42 14.48 -8.42 1.62
CA PRO A 42 13.78 -9.40 2.44
C PRO A 42 12.27 -9.17 2.44
N ALA A 43 11.50 -10.22 2.75
CA ALA A 43 10.04 -10.14 2.76
C ALA A 43 9.53 -9.03 3.70
N TYR A 44 10.10 -8.89 4.90
CA TYR A 44 9.65 -7.87 5.86
C TYR A 44 9.91 -6.43 5.36
N GLU A 45 11.03 -6.17 4.67
CA GLU A 45 11.31 -4.86 4.08
C GLU A 45 10.42 -4.56 2.88
N SER A 46 10.11 -5.60 2.09
CA SER A 46 9.19 -5.51 0.97
C SER A 46 7.77 -5.14 1.40
N GLU A 47 7.28 -5.76 2.49
CA GLU A 47 5.98 -5.42 3.08
C GLU A 47 5.98 -4.00 3.65
N LEU A 48 7.04 -3.59 4.37
CA LEU A 48 7.18 -2.22 4.86
C LEU A 48 7.19 -1.21 3.70
N LEU A 49 7.89 -1.51 2.61
CA LEU A 49 7.90 -0.68 1.41
C LEU A 49 6.50 -0.55 0.80
N ALA A 50 5.71 -1.63 0.77
CA ALA A 50 4.31 -1.58 0.31
C ALA A 50 3.46 -0.63 1.17
N ILE A 51 3.60 -0.70 2.50
CA ILE A 51 2.91 0.19 3.46
C ILE A 51 3.30 1.66 3.23
N VAL A 52 4.60 1.96 3.24
CA VAL A 52 5.10 3.34 3.09
C VAL A 52 4.71 3.91 1.72
N TYR A 53 4.80 3.11 0.67
CA TYR A 53 4.41 3.52 -0.67
C TYR A 53 2.92 3.86 -0.75
N ALA A 54 2.04 2.99 -0.23
CA ALA A 54 0.60 3.22 -0.21
C ALA A 54 0.23 4.51 0.53
N LEU A 55 0.76 4.70 1.75
CA LEU A 55 0.51 5.91 2.55
C LEU A 55 1.02 7.18 1.84
N THR A 56 2.19 7.09 1.19
CA THR A 56 2.76 8.22 0.44
C THR A 56 1.90 8.56 -0.78
N LYS A 57 1.43 7.55 -1.52
CA LYS A 57 0.60 7.73 -2.71
C LYS A 57 -0.73 8.38 -2.39
N TRP A 58 -1.36 7.97 -1.30
CA TRP A 58 -2.68 8.45 -0.89
C TRP A 58 -2.66 9.53 0.20
N LYS A 59 -1.49 10.12 0.50
CA LYS A 59 -1.34 11.21 1.48
C LYS A 59 -2.36 12.34 1.32
N GLN A 60 -2.72 12.67 0.07
CA GLN A 60 -3.71 13.71 -0.23
C GLN A 60 -5.17 13.32 0.13
N PHE A 61 -5.47 12.03 0.25
CA PHE A 61 -6.82 11.50 0.51
C PHE A 61 -7.09 11.14 1.96
N ILE A 62 -6.04 10.82 2.74
CA ILE A 62 -6.19 10.37 4.13
C ILE A 62 -5.89 11.44 5.19
N GLY A 63 -5.57 12.65 4.75
CA GLY A 63 -5.24 13.75 5.65
C GLY A 63 -3.88 13.58 6.34
N THR A 64 -3.41 14.65 6.95
CA THR A 64 -2.12 14.73 7.67
C THR A 64 -2.28 15.19 9.11
N ARG A 65 -3.49 15.12 9.66
CA ARG A 65 -3.83 15.61 11.00
C ARG A 65 -4.07 14.47 11.96
#